data_AF-A0A2P5K731-F1
#
_entry.id   AF-A0A2P5K731-F1
#
_cell.length_a   1.000
_cell.length_b   1.000
_cell.length_c   1.000
_cell.angle_alpha   90.00
_cell.angle_beta   90.00
_cell.angle_gamma   90.00
#
_symmetry.space_group_name_H-M   'P 1'
#
loop_
_entity.id
_entity.type
_entity.pdbx_description
1 polymer ?
#
loop_
_entity_poly.entity_id
_entity_poly.type
_entity_poly.pdbx_seq_one_letter_code
_entity_poly.pdbx_strand_id
1 'polypeptide(L)'
;MRANNTARPLVQPTQSVKALKERFSAGKVPAQQDYYDLITLASTAYALVGGDGSKPGAGLALDEHNALSLQLSTAEGEGGLTVEANGVGVALDPASGLRFNEGQLGIEPTHLLSVESFSSLSQDELRQIYWLLAKAGLRHS
;
A
#
# COMPACT_ATOMS: atom_id res chain seq x y z
N MET A 1 -14.97 -0.61 -8.61
CA MET A 1 -14.82 0.85 -8.79
C MET A 1 -13.44 1.12 -9.39
N ARG A 2 -13.35 1.83 -10.51
CA ARG A 2 -12.05 2.26 -11.08
C ARG A 2 -11.57 3.46 -10.27
N ALA A 3 -10.43 3.35 -9.60
CA ALA A 3 -9.78 4.51 -8.99
C ALA A 3 -9.34 5.45 -10.12
N ASN A 4 -10.07 6.55 -10.31
CA ASN A 4 -9.60 7.64 -11.15
C ASN A 4 -8.40 8.27 -10.44
N ASN A 5 -7.20 7.86 -10.84
CA ASN A 5 -5.97 8.44 -10.35
C ASN A 5 -5.75 9.79 -11.04
N THR A 6 -6.45 10.82 -10.59
CA THR A 6 -6.22 12.22 -10.99
C THR A 6 -4.98 12.72 -10.26
N ALA A 7 -3.81 12.19 -10.62
CA ALA A 7 -2.55 12.71 -10.11
C ALA A 7 -2.43 14.18 -10.48
N ARG A 8 -2.19 15.05 -9.48
CA ARG A 8 -1.98 16.47 -9.69
C ARG A 8 -0.73 16.65 -10.58
N PRO A 9 -0.82 17.34 -11.74
CA PRO A 9 0.36 17.64 -12.53
C PRO A 9 1.26 18.58 -11.71
N LEU A 10 2.46 18.12 -11.39
CA LEU A 10 3.45 18.88 -10.65
C LEU A 10 4.37 19.61 -11.63
N VAL A 11 4.60 20.89 -11.37
CA VAL A 11 5.62 21.64 -12.10
C VAL A 11 6.98 21.19 -11.59
N GLN A 12 7.85 20.79 -12.51
CA GLN A 12 9.19 20.33 -12.19
C GLN A 12 10.22 21.42 -12.51
N PRO A 13 11.28 21.56 -11.69
CA PRO A 13 12.40 22.43 -12.02
C PRO A 13 13.07 21.96 -13.31
N THR A 14 13.64 22.90 -14.06
CA THR A 14 14.33 22.55 -15.32
C THR A 14 15.69 21.87 -15.07
N GLN A 15 16.26 22.06 -13.88
CA GLN A 15 17.51 21.48 -13.43
C GLN A 15 17.31 20.47 -12.29
N SER A 16 18.26 19.53 -12.14
CA SER A 16 18.29 18.61 -11.00
C SER A 16 18.68 19.31 -9.70
N VAL A 17 18.27 18.75 -8.55
CA VAL A 17 18.65 19.25 -7.21
C VAL A 17 20.17 19.33 -7.03
N LYS A 18 20.92 18.38 -7.60
CA LYS A 18 22.40 18.39 -7.55
C LYS A 18 22.97 19.60 -8.30
N ALA A 19 22.44 19.90 -9.48
CA ALA A 19 22.87 21.04 -10.27
C ALA A 19 22.54 22.37 -9.55
N LEU A 20 21.33 22.51 -9.00
CA LEU A 20 20.95 23.66 -8.16
C LEU A 20 21.92 23.84 -6.99
N LYS A 21 22.21 22.77 -6.23
CA LYS A 21 23.16 22.83 -5.11
C LYS A 21 24.54 23.34 -5.53
N GLU A 22 25.00 22.93 -6.72
CA GLU A 22 26.27 23.40 -7.27
C GLU A 22 26.23 24.84 -7.77
N ARG A 23 25.07 25.35 -8.23
CA ARG A 23 24.90 26.75 -8.65
C ARG A 23 24.85 27.71 -7.46
N PHE A 24 24.28 27.26 -6.35
CA PHE A 24 24.19 28.00 -5.09
C PHE A 24 25.40 27.83 -4.15
N SER A 25 26.48 27.17 -4.60
CA SER A 25 27.70 27.01 -3.80
C SER A 25 28.42 28.35 -3.57
N ALA A 26 29.14 28.45 -2.46
CA ALA A 26 29.94 29.64 -2.13
C ALA A 26 30.87 30.06 -3.29
N GLY A 27 30.97 31.37 -3.54
CA GLY A 27 31.79 31.94 -4.60
C GLY A 27 31.16 31.92 -6.00
N LYS A 28 29.93 31.41 -6.15
CA LYS A 28 29.16 31.50 -7.39
C LYS A 28 27.99 32.48 -7.22
N VAL A 29 27.66 33.18 -8.30
CA VAL A 29 26.45 34.00 -8.39
C VAL A 29 25.42 33.20 -9.19
N PRO A 30 24.32 32.74 -8.56
CA PRO A 30 23.27 32.01 -9.26
C PRO A 30 22.58 32.89 -10.30
N ALA A 31 22.17 32.30 -11.42
CA ALA A 31 21.38 32.98 -12.44
C ALA A 31 19.91 33.07 -12.01
N GLN A 32 19.14 33.96 -12.65
CA GLN A 32 17.72 34.11 -12.40
C GLN A 32 16.95 32.77 -12.50
N GLN A 33 17.29 31.93 -13.48
CA GLN A 33 16.66 30.61 -13.65
C GLN A 33 16.92 29.68 -12.45
N ASP A 34 18.09 29.77 -11.82
CA ASP A 34 18.42 28.93 -10.66
C ASP A 34 17.50 29.27 -9.47
N TYR A 35 17.13 30.54 -9.30
CA TYR A 35 16.14 30.95 -8.30
C TYR A 35 14.74 30.45 -8.64
N TYR A 36 14.31 30.54 -9.90
CA TYR A 36 13.01 30.01 -10.32
C TYR A 36 12.89 28.51 -10.08
N ASP A 37 13.94 27.75 -10.41
CA ASP A 37 13.97 26.31 -10.18
C ASP A 37 13.96 25.97 -8.69
N LEU A 38 14.64 26.75 -7.85
CA LEU A 38 14.61 26.57 -6.38
C LEU A 38 13.22 26.84 -5.80
N ILE A 39 12.55 27.92 -6.25
CA ILE A 39 11.19 28.25 -5.83
C ILE A 39 10.21 27.18 -6.30
N THR A 40 10.36 26.69 -7.53
CA THR A 40 9.55 25.60 -8.08
C THR A 40 9.73 24.33 -7.25
N LEU A 41 10.97 23.96 -6.91
CA LEU A 41 11.25 22.82 -6.04
C LEU A 41 10.58 22.97 -4.66
N ALA A 42 10.74 24.13 -4.02
CA ALA A 42 10.19 24.39 -2.69
C ALA A 42 8.67 24.39 -2.69
N SER A 43 8.04 25.05 -3.67
CA SER A 43 6.58 25.10 -3.80
C SER A 43 5.98 23.74 -4.15
N THR A 44 6.64 22.96 -5.01
CA THR A 44 6.21 21.58 -5.31
C THR A 44 6.34 20.67 -4.08
N ALA A 45 7.43 20.79 -3.32
CA ALA A 45 7.58 20.05 -2.06
C ALA A 45 6.50 20.44 -1.03
N TYR A 46 6.23 21.73 -0.89
CA TYR A 46 5.18 22.26 -0.03
C TYR A 46 3.78 21.75 -0.43
N ALA A 47 3.47 21.74 -1.72
CA ALA A 47 2.22 21.19 -2.24
C ALA A 47 2.10 19.67 -2.04
N LEU A 48 3.20 18.93 -2.20
CA LEU A 48 3.23 17.47 -2.00
C LEU A 48 2.89 17.05 -0.57
N VAL A 49 3.32 17.86 0.41
CA VAL A 49 3.03 17.61 1.82
C VAL A 49 1.71 18.23 2.29
N GLY A 50 0.93 18.85 1.38
CA GLY A 50 -0.35 19.46 1.73
C GLY A 50 -0.24 20.86 2.36
N GLY A 51 0.90 21.53 2.27
CA GLY A 51 1.08 22.85 2.84
C GLY A 51 0.12 23.91 2.25
N ASP A 52 -0.33 23.74 1.02
CA ASP A 52 -1.26 24.66 0.34
C ASP A 52 -2.73 24.50 0.79
N GLY A 53 -2.96 23.83 1.92
CA GLY A 53 -4.29 23.52 2.45
C GLY A 53 -4.89 22.25 1.83
N SER A 54 -4.19 21.61 0.90
CA SER A 54 -4.50 20.23 0.50
C SER A 54 -3.99 19.24 1.56
N LYS A 55 -4.43 17.99 1.51
CA LYS A 55 -3.83 16.91 2.32
C LYS A 55 -2.83 16.17 1.44
N PRO A 56 -1.80 15.52 2.03
CA PRO A 56 -1.05 14.50 1.31
C PRO A 56 -2.00 13.50 0.61
N GLY A 57 -1.53 12.90 -0.47
CA GLY A 57 -2.31 11.90 -1.21
C GLY A 57 -2.75 10.72 -0.33
N ALA A 58 -3.72 9.94 -0.81
CA ALA A 58 -4.23 8.77 -0.08
C ALA A 58 -3.09 7.82 0.36
N GLY A 59 -3.14 7.36 1.60
CA GLY A 59 -2.11 6.51 2.20
C GLY A 59 -0.93 7.27 2.82
N LEU A 60 -0.95 8.61 2.79
CA LEU A 60 0.06 9.47 3.43
C LEU A 60 -0.60 10.49 4.36
N ALA A 61 0.11 10.88 5.41
CA ALA A 61 -0.27 11.95 6.33
C ALA A 61 0.96 12.74 6.78
N LEU A 62 0.72 13.89 7.41
CA LEU A 62 1.75 14.57 8.20
C LEU A 62 1.69 14.06 9.64
N ASP A 63 2.85 13.74 10.21
CA ASP A 63 2.96 13.45 11.64
C ASP A 63 2.95 14.72 12.50
N GLU A 64 3.10 14.57 13.81
CA GLU A 64 3.13 15.69 14.77
C GLU A 64 4.29 16.68 14.56
N HIS A 65 5.32 16.29 13.79
CA HIS A 65 6.46 17.12 13.43
C HIS A 65 6.33 17.74 12.02
N ASN A 66 5.18 17.59 11.37
CA ASN A 66 4.95 17.93 9.95
C ASN A 66 5.86 17.17 8.98
N ALA A 67 6.35 15.99 9.37
CA ALA A 67 7.04 15.09 8.45
C ALA A 67 6.03 14.19 7.73
N LEU A 68 6.29 13.90 6.45
CA LEU A 68 5.46 13.00 5.66
C LEU A 68 5.60 11.57 6.18
N SER A 69 4.49 10.95 6.54
CA SER A 69 4.38 9.60 7.09
C SER A 69 3.35 8.77 6.32
N LEU A 70 3.45 7.45 6.44
CA LEU A 70 2.45 6.52 5.91
C LEU A 70 1.23 6.52 6.81
N GLN A 71 0.06 6.76 6.23
CA GLN A 71 -1.21 6.61 6.92
C GLN A 71 -1.82 5.27 6.54
N LEU A 72 -1.58 4.27 7.38
CA LEU A 72 -2.19 2.96 7.26
C LEU A 72 -3.49 2.93 8.07
N SER A 73 -4.52 2.25 7.56
CA SER A 73 -5.76 2.05 8.31
C SER A 73 -5.46 1.12 9.50
N THR A 74 -5.48 1.67 10.72
CA THR A 74 -5.23 0.92 11.96
C THR A 74 -6.51 0.29 12.52
N ALA A 75 -7.46 -0.08 11.68
CA ALA A 75 -8.63 -0.84 12.15
C ALA A 75 -8.11 -2.18 12.70
N GLU A 76 -8.10 -2.32 14.02
CA GLU A 76 -7.59 -3.50 14.70
C GLU A 76 -8.33 -4.76 14.19
N GLY A 77 -7.58 -5.77 13.77
CA GLY A 77 -8.13 -7.07 13.37
C GLY A 77 -8.45 -7.24 11.88
N GLU A 78 -8.31 -6.21 11.04
CA GLU A 78 -8.47 -6.37 9.60
C GLU A 78 -7.10 -6.41 8.91
N GLY A 79 -6.79 -7.52 8.24
CA GLY A 79 -5.60 -7.61 7.40
C GLY A 79 -5.49 -6.44 6.41
N GLY A 80 -4.27 -6.05 6.08
CA GLY A 80 -4.02 -4.83 5.30
C GLY A 80 -2.53 -4.56 5.09
N LEU A 81 -2.13 -3.29 5.17
CA LEU A 81 -0.72 -2.90 5.11
C LEU A 81 -0.21 -2.60 6.52
N THR A 82 1.05 -2.95 6.79
CA THR A 82 1.76 -2.62 8.04
C THR A 82 3.10 -1.95 7.74
N VAL A 83 3.62 -1.17 8.68
CA VAL A 83 4.99 -0.64 8.59
C VAL A 83 5.94 -1.64 9.24
N GLU A 84 6.91 -2.13 8.49
CA GLU A 84 7.97 -3.02 8.97
C GLU A 84 9.31 -2.27 9.01
N ALA A 85 10.30 -2.86 9.69
CA ALA A 85 11.65 -2.26 9.81
C ALA A 85 12.31 -1.91 8.46
N ASN A 86 11.94 -2.61 7.38
CA ASN A 86 12.51 -2.44 6.05
C ASN A 86 11.54 -1.82 5.03
N GLY A 87 10.36 -1.33 5.44
CA GLY A 87 9.40 -0.71 4.52
C GLY A 87 7.93 -0.97 4.86
N VAL A 88 7.11 -1.22 3.84
CA VAL A 88 5.68 -1.52 3.98
C VAL A 88 5.46 -3.01 3.73
N GLY A 89 4.94 -3.70 4.72
CA GLY A 89 4.51 -5.10 4.65
C GLY A 89 3.01 -5.24 4.44
N VAL A 90 2.56 -6.45 4.15
CA VAL A 90 1.14 -6.82 4.14
C VAL A 90 0.87 -7.64 5.40
N ALA A 91 -0.03 -7.16 6.25
CA ALA A 91 -0.51 -7.91 7.40
C ALA A 91 -1.68 -8.80 6.97
N LEU A 92 -1.63 -10.07 7.33
CA LEU A 92 -2.75 -11.00 7.14
C LEU A 92 -3.46 -11.17 8.48
N ASP A 93 -4.79 -11.29 8.42
CA ASP A 93 -5.56 -11.71 9.59
C ASP A 93 -5.12 -13.13 9.99
N PRO A 94 -4.64 -13.36 11.22
CA PRO A 94 -4.23 -14.68 11.69
C PRO A 94 -5.34 -15.73 11.65
N ALA A 95 -6.61 -15.32 11.69
CA ALA A 95 -7.76 -16.21 11.57
C ALA A 95 -8.11 -16.54 10.12
N SER A 96 -7.52 -15.84 9.15
CA SER A 96 -7.76 -16.10 7.72
C SER A 96 -7.03 -17.35 7.24
N GLY A 97 -7.54 -17.96 6.18
CA GLY A 97 -6.86 -19.05 5.48
C GLY A 97 -5.69 -18.58 4.60
N LEU A 98 -5.17 -17.37 4.77
CA LEU A 98 -4.10 -16.80 3.94
C LEU A 98 -2.79 -16.74 4.71
N ARG A 99 -1.68 -17.00 4.02
CA ARG A 99 -0.33 -16.94 4.57
C ARG A 99 0.69 -16.57 3.51
N PHE A 100 1.83 -16.04 3.94
CA PHE A 100 3.01 -15.94 3.08
C PHE A 100 3.84 -17.22 3.19
N ASN A 101 4.10 -17.87 2.05
CA ASN A 101 5.00 -19.03 1.93
C ASN A 101 6.12 -18.66 0.96
N GLU A 102 7.38 -18.68 1.42
CA GLU A 102 8.56 -18.27 0.65
C GLU A 102 8.38 -16.90 -0.06
N GLY A 103 7.71 -15.96 0.60
CA GLY A 103 7.43 -14.63 0.06
C GLY A 103 6.27 -14.54 -0.93
N GLN A 104 5.56 -15.64 -1.20
CA GLN A 104 4.35 -15.65 -2.02
C GLN A 104 3.10 -15.75 -1.15
N LEU A 105 2.07 -14.98 -1.49
CA LEU A 105 0.76 -15.12 -0.85
C LEU A 105 0.11 -16.43 -1.31
N GLY A 106 -0.22 -17.29 -0.36
CA GLY A 106 -0.85 -18.57 -0.60
C GLY A 106 -1.97 -18.86 0.39
N ILE A 107 -2.69 -19.94 0.13
CA ILE A 107 -3.73 -20.46 1.02
C ILE A 107 -3.07 -21.42 2.02
N GLU A 108 -3.53 -21.38 3.26
CA GLU A 108 -3.31 -22.39 4.29
C GLU A 108 -4.41 -23.44 4.24
N PRO A 109 -4.22 -24.62 3.60
CA PRO A 109 -5.27 -25.64 3.53
C PRO A 109 -5.59 -26.25 4.90
N THR A 110 -4.71 -26.08 5.90
CA THR A 110 -4.97 -26.57 7.26
C THR A 110 -5.83 -25.62 8.08
N HIS A 111 -5.96 -24.36 7.66
CA HIS A 111 -6.94 -23.42 8.17
C HIS A 111 -8.19 -23.49 7.28
N LEU A 112 -9.32 -23.84 7.91
CA LEU A 112 -10.69 -23.84 7.38
C LEU A 112 -11.15 -25.05 6.54
N LEU A 113 -11.27 -26.18 7.24
CA LEU A 113 -12.58 -26.83 7.38
C LEU A 113 -12.84 -27.02 8.88
N SER A 114 -13.41 -26.01 9.56
CA SER A 114 -13.89 -26.26 10.93
C SER A 114 -15.21 -27.04 10.87
N VAL A 115 -15.47 -27.86 11.89
CA VAL A 115 -16.75 -28.56 12.02
C VAL A 115 -17.91 -27.56 12.04
N GLU A 116 -17.70 -26.38 12.59
CA GLU A 116 -18.68 -25.28 12.58
C GLU A 116 -18.94 -24.72 11.17
N SER A 117 -17.89 -24.49 10.37
CA SER A 117 -18.03 -24.09 8.97
C SER A 117 -18.82 -25.14 8.18
N PHE A 118 -18.53 -26.43 8.41
CA PHE A 118 -19.27 -27.52 7.78
C PHE A 118 -20.73 -27.61 8.27
N SER A 119 -20.96 -27.33 9.55
CA SER A 119 -22.30 -27.34 10.16
C SER A 119 -23.17 -26.17 9.73
N SER A 120 -22.56 -25.08 9.24
CA SER A 120 -23.28 -23.91 8.69
C SER A 120 -23.75 -24.10 7.25
N LEU A 121 -23.29 -25.16 6.55
CA LEU A 121 -23.67 -25.43 5.17
C LEU A 121 -25.13 -25.88 5.04
N SER A 122 -25.77 -25.47 3.96
CA SER A 122 -27.09 -25.97 3.59
C SER A 122 -27.05 -27.46 3.25
N GLN A 123 -28.21 -28.12 3.35
CA GLN A 123 -28.36 -29.53 2.98
C GLN A 123 -27.96 -29.81 1.52
N ASP A 124 -28.13 -28.84 0.62
CA ASP A 124 -27.75 -28.99 -0.78
C ASP A 124 -26.23 -28.89 -0.99
N GLU A 125 -25.56 -27.96 -0.29
CA GLU A 125 -24.09 -27.86 -0.30
C GLU A 125 -23.45 -29.12 0.29
N LEU A 126 -23.98 -29.64 1.40
CA LEU A 126 -23.54 -30.91 1.99
C LEU A 126 -23.69 -32.08 1.01
N ARG A 127 -24.80 -32.15 0.26
CA ARG A 127 -25.03 -33.18 -0.76
C ARG A 127 -24.03 -33.08 -1.91
N GLN A 128 -23.70 -31.87 -2.35
CA GLN A 128 -22.70 -31.66 -3.41
C GLN A 128 -21.30 -32.09 -2.96
N ILE A 129 -20.92 -31.75 -1.72
CA ILE A 129 -19.65 -32.18 -1.13
C ILE A 129 -19.59 -33.71 -1.02
N TYR A 130 -20.67 -34.33 -0.53
CA TYR A 130 -20.77 -35.79 -0.46
C TYR A 130 -20.59 -36.45 -1.84
N TRP A 131 -21.24 -35.92 -2.88
CA TRP A 131 -21.11 -36.45 -4.24
C TRP A 131 -19.68 -36.32 -4.78
N LEU A 132 -19.02 -35.19 -4.53
CA LEU A 132 -17.62 -34.97 -4.90
C LEU A 132 -16.69 -35.98 -4.22
N LEU A 133 -16.87 -36.22 -2.93
CA LEU A 133 -16.07 -37.18 -2.16
C LEU A 133 -16.30 -38.62 -2.63
N ALA A 134 -17.56 -39.01 -2.85
CA ALA A 134 -17.91 -40.34 -3.36
C ALA A 134 -17.30 -40.59 -4.75
N LYS A 135 -17.33 -39.57 -5.63
CA LYS A 135 -16.72 -39.64 -6.97
C LYS A 135 -15.19 -39.70 -6.91
N ALA A 136 -14.56 -39.04 -5.95
CA ALA A 136 -13.12 -39.09 -5.75
C ALA A 136 -12.67 -40.47 -5.24
N GLY A 137 -13.41 -41.07 -4.29
CA GLY A 137 -13.14 -42.41 -3.78
C GLY A 137 -13.28 -43.52 -4.84
N LEU A 138 -14.25 -43.39 -5.75
CA LEU A 138 -14.47 -44.34 -6.85
C LEU A 138 -13.41 -44.29 -7.95
N ARG A 139 -12.52 -43.28 -7.98
CA ARG A 139 -11.42 -43.20 -8.96
C ARG A 139 -10.17 -43.99 -8.57
N HIS A 140 -10.16 -44.57 -7.37
CA HIS A 140 -9.03 -45.34 -6.82
C HIS A 140 -9.37 -46.81 -6.52
N SER A 141 -10.54 -47.28 -6.96
CA SER A 141 -11.02 -48.67 -6.83
C SER A 141 -11.15 -49.35 -8.17
#